data_AF-A0A8J3LV63-F1
#
_entry.id   AF-A0A8J3LV63-F1
#
_cell.length_a   1.000
_cell.length_b   1.000
_cell.length_c   1.000
_cell.angle_alpha   90.00
_cell.angle_beta   90.00
_cell.angle_gamma   90.00
#
_symmetry.space_group_name_H-M   'P 1'
#
loop_
_entity.id
_entity.type
_entity.pdbx_description
1 polymer ?
#
loop_
_entity_poly.entity_id
_entity_poly.type
_entity_poly.pdbx_seq_one_letter_code
_entity_poly.pdbx_strand_id
1 'polypeptide(L)'
;MTVKGAGFIRDIRVDTRRIHTGYPFNLPVVAWLARSPGLDLAPAVTFLVGENGSGKSTLIEAVAVACGFNAEGGSQSFQFATRASESALADHLVVGWGLKKPRTGFFLRAESYYNVATEIERLDEIGPAPLLPAYGGVSPHERSHGESFLDLITHRFGPQGLYILDEPEAALSVRGCMAVLARIADLVRQGSQFVIATHSPILLALPGATILQLDGDGVASVAYDDALPVTLTREFLTSPERYLRHLLAEDV
;
A
#
# COMPACT_ATOMS: atom_id res chain seq x y z
N MET A 1 -10.87 11.38 -13.76
CA MET A 1 -10.40 12.47 -12.86
C MET A 1 -9.00 12.84 -13.29
N THR A 2 -8.78 14.02 -13.88
CA THR A 2 -7.42 14.47 -14.23
C THR A 2 -6.92 15.38 -13.11
N VAL A 3 -6.17 14.83 -12.16
CA VAL A 3 -5.59 15.61 -11.08
C VAL A 3 -4.36 16.34 -11.63
N LYS A 4 -4.52 17.64 -11.92
CA LYS A 4 -3.40 18.53 -12.25
C LYS A 4 -2.73 18.98 -10.94
N GLY A 5 -1.87 18.13 -10.38
CA GLY A 5 -1.04 18.45 -9.22
C GLY A 5 0.27 17.70 -9.27
N ALA A 6 1.32 18.23 -8.66
CA ALA A 6 2.56 17.49 -8.43
C ALA A 6 2.41 16.68 -7.13
N GLY A 7 2.74 15.37 -7.20
CA GLY A 7 2.72 14.48 -6.04
C GLY A 7 3.77 14.88 -5.00
N PHE A 8 3.64 14.32 -3.79
CA PHE A 8 4.64 14.45 -2.73
C PHE A 8 5.88 13.62 -3.05
N ILE A 9 5.70 12.38 -3.49
CA ILE A 9 6.75 11.53 -4.07
C ILE A 9 6.59 11.56 -5.59
N ARG A 10 7.67 11.86 -6.31
CA ARG A 10 7.70 11.85 -7.78
C ARG A 10 8.27 10.56 -8.32
N ASP A 11 9.36 10.09 -7.73
CA ASP A 11 10.07 8.92 -8.20
C ASP A 11 10.84 8.24 -7.07
N ILE A 12 11.15 6.96 -7.23
CA ILE A 12 11.98 6.18 -6.31
C ILE A 12 13.11 5.51 -7.07
N ARG A 13 14.31 5.45 -6.48
CA ARG A 13 15.51 4.87 -7.10
C ARG A 13 16.26 4.05 -6.07
N VAL A 14 17.08 3.12 -6.54
CA VAL A 14 17.99 2.37 -5.67
C VAL A 14 19.41 2.93 -5.84
N ASP A 15 20.08 3.23 -4.72
CA ASP A 15 21.50 3.53 -4.71
C ASP A 15 22.32 2.24 -4.89
N THR A 16 22.74 2.00 -6.13
CA THR A 16 23.45 0.78 -6.53
C THR A 16 24.82 0.62 -5.88
N ARG A 17 25.41 1.70 -5.34
CA ARG A 17 26.75 1.67 -4.72
C ARG A 17 26.80 0.88 -3.43
N ARG A 18 25.64 0.51 -2.87
CA ARG A 18 25.51 -0.17 -1.59
C ARG A 18 24.78 -1.52 -1.69
N ILE A 19 24.39 -1.99 -2.88
CA ILE A 19 23.59 -3.22 -3.00
C ILE A 19 24.39 -4.45 -2.56
N HIS A 20 23.76 -5.31 -1.75
CA HIS A 20 24.30 -6.58 -1.29
C HIS A 20 23.68 -7.76 -2.06
N THR A 21 24.29 -8.95 -1.92
CA THR A 21 23.71 -10.21 -2.42
C THR A 21 22.74 -10.80 -1.40
N GLY A 22 21.60 -11.33 -1.86
CA GLY A 22 20.59 -11.96 -1.00
C GLY A 22 19.31 -11.14 -0.91
N TYR A 23 18.36 -11.59 -0.08
CA TYR A 23 17.13 -10.86 0.18
C TYR A 23 17.41 -9.53 0.91
N PRO A 24 16.74 -8.41 0.57
CA PRO A 24 15.71 -8.25 -0.47
C PRO A 24 16.25 -7.91 -1.88
N PHE A 25 17.55 -7.83 -2.08
CA PHE A 25 18.18 -7.38 -3.33
C PHE A 25 18.07 -8.35 -4.50
N ASN A 26 17.73 -9.62 -4.24
CA ASN A 26 17.44 -10.62 -5.27
C ASN A 26 15.99 -10.60 -5.79
N LEU A 27 15.12 -9.76 -5.22
CA LEU A 27 13.75 -9.63 -5.70
C LEU A 27 13.72 -9.06 -7.12
N PRO A 28 12.81 -9.53 -8.00
CA PRO A 28 12.74 -9.07 -9.39
C PRO A 28 12.64 -7.55 -9.51
N VAL A 29 11.78 -6.93 -8.70
CA VAL A 29 11.59 -5.46 -8.71
C VAL A 29 12.84 -4.68 -8.29
N VAL A 30 13.61 -5.20 -7.33
CA VAL A 30 14.83 -4.53 -6.85
C VAL A 30 15.95 -4.65 -7.89
N ALA A 31 16.09 -5.82 -8.50
CA ALA A 31 17.02 -6.05 -9.60
C ALA A 31 16.66 -5.21 -10.84
N TRP A 32 15.37 -4.98 -11.08
CA TRP A 32 14.92 -4.05 -12.12
C TRP A 32 15.26 -2.60 -11.76
N LEU A 33 14.92 -2.13 -10.56
CA LEU A 33 15.22 -0.77 -10.08
C LEU A 33 16.72 -0.45 -10.13
N ALA A 34 17.58 -1.40 -9.78
CA ALA A 34 19.03 -1.24 -9.83
C ALA A 34 19.58 -1.02 -11.25
N ARG A 35 18.82 -1.40 -12.29
CA ARG A 35 19.17 -1.25 -13.71
C ARG A 35 18.35 -0.18 -14.42
N SER A 36 17.38 0.43 -13.74
CA SER A 36 16.49 1.46 -14.29
C SER A 36 16.88 2.85 -13.79
N PRO A 37 16.45 3.93 -14.46
CA PRO A 37 16.66 5.30 -13.97
C PRO A 37 15.86 5.62 -12.69
N GLY A 38 14.92 4.74 -12.31
CA GLY A 38 13.95 4.94 -11.24
C GLY A 38 12.57 4.45 -11.62
N LEU A 39 11.66 4.48 -10.64
CA LEU A 39 10.24 4.25 -10.83
C LEU A 39 9.48 5.53 -10.53
N ASP A 40 8.79 6.07 -11.54
CA ASP A 40 7.92 7.23 -11.37
C ASP A 40 6.63 6.84 -10.63
N LEU A 41 6.20 7.71 -9.71
CA LEU A 41 4.95 7.57 -8.98
C LEU A 41 4.00 8.69 -9.38
N ALA A 42 2.77 8.30 -9.70
CA ALA A 42 1.74 9.24 -10.12
C ALA A 42 1.37 10.20 -8.99
N PRO A 43 1.03 11.46 -9.31
CA PRO A 43 0.76 12.48 -8.31
C PRO A 43 -0.52 12.26 -7.48
N ALA A 44 -1.40 11.35 -7.93
CA ALA A 44 -2.66 11.01 -7.29
C ALA A 44 -2.61 9.61 -6.69
N VAL A 45 -2.81 8.56 -7.52
CA VAL A 45 -2.83 7.17 -7.04
C VAL A 45 -1.95 6.32 -7.94
N THR A 46 -1.03 5.60 -7.33
CA THR A 46 -0.25 4.53 -7.96
C THR A 46 -0.57 3.21 -7.28
N PHE A 47 -1.05 2.24 -8.06
CA PHE A 47 -1.22 0.87 -7.62
C PHE A 47 -0.03 0.02 -8.07
N LEU A 48 0.49 -0.81 -7.18
CA LEU A 48 1.46 -1.86 -7.47
C LEU A 48 0.74 -3.20 -7.44
N VAL A 49 0.79 -3.92 -8.56
CA VAL A 49 0.18 -5.25 -8.73
C VAL A 49 1.22 -6.25 -9.20
N GLY A 50 0.95 -7.54 -9.09
CA GLY A 50 1.91 -8.59 -9.46
C GLY A 50 1.76 -9.81 -8.55
N GLU A 51 2.36 -10.93 -8.93
CA GLU A 51 2.23 -12.18 -8.17
C GLU A 51 2.91 -12.12 -6.79
N ASN A 52 2.64 -13.14 -5.97
CA ASN A 52 3.33 -13.30 -4.70
C ASN A 52 4.83 -13.53 -4.95
N GLY A 53 5.68 -12.87 -4.16
CA GLY A 53 7.13 -12.92 -4.35
C GLY A 53 7.71 -11.96 -5.40
N SER A 54 6.89 -11.17 -6.10
CA SER A 54 7.40 -10.12 -7.01
C SER A 54 8.06 -8.93 -6.30
N GLY A 55 7.86 -8.82 -4.97
CA GLY A 55 8.48 -7.81 -4.12
C GLY A 55 7.61 -6.57 -3.87
N LYS A 56 6.30 -6.61 -4.15
CA LYS A 56 5.35 -5.49 -3.90
C LYS A 56 5.43 -4.96 -2.46
N SER A 57 5.19 -5.82 -1.48
CA SER A 57 5.17 -5.44 -0.06
C SER A 57 6.54 -4.97 0.40
N THR A 58 7.61 -5.64 0.00
CA THR A 58 8.99 -5.22 0.29
C THR A 58 9.31 -3.83 -0.28
N LEU A 59 8.87 -3.53 -1.51
CA LEU A 59 9.04 -2.21 -2.11
C LEU A 59 8.20 -1.16 -1.39
N ILE A 60 6.94 -1.44 -1.11
CA ILE A 60 6.03 -0.53 -0.38
C ILE A 60 6.59 -0.20 1.01
N GLU A 61 7.04 -1.20 1.75
CA GLU A 61 7.68 -1.03 3.05
C GLU A 61 8.93 -0.15 2.94
N ALA A 62 9.81 -0.42 1.97
CA ALA A 62 11.00 0.38 1.76
C ALA A 62 10.69 1.84 1.41
N VAL A 63 9.66 2.08 0.58
CA VAL A 63 9.17 3.44 0.28
C VAL A 63 8.64 4.11 1.54
N ALA A 64 7.87 3.40 2.37
CA ALA A 64 7.32 3.94 3.60
C ALA A 64 8.42 4.34 4.60
N VAL A 65 9.38 3.44 4.85
CA VAL A 65 10.51 3.69 5.76
C VAL A 65 11.38 4.84 5.23
N ALA A 66 11.67 4.88 3.92
CA ALA A 66 12.43 5.98 3.32
C ALA A 66 11.68 7.33 3.37
N CYS A 67 10.35 7.31 3.52
CA CYS A 67 9.53 8.50 3.79
C CYS A 67 9.42 8.87 5.28
N GLY A 68 10.09 8.12 6.17
CA GLY A 68 10.12 8.34 7.61
C GLY A 68 8.93 7.73 8.38
N PHE A 69 8.17 6.82 7.78
CA PHE A 69 7.17 6.03 8.50
C PHE A 69 7.82 4.84 9.22
N ASN A 70 7.15 4.29 10.24
CA ASN A 70 7.57 3.08 10.92
C ASN A 70 7.18 1.84 10.08
N ALA A 71 8.03 0.82 9.93
CA ALA A 71 7.74 -0.32 9.06
C ALA A 71 6.59 -1.21 9.57
N GLU A 72 6.30 -1.15 10.87
CA GLU A 72 5.11 -1.81 11.47
C GLU A 72 3.80 -1.07 11.13
N GLY A 73 3.88 0.05 10.39
CA GLY A 73 2.74 0.89 10.03
C GLY A 73 2.56 2.06 10.99
N GLY A 74 1.45 2.77 10.87
CA GLY A 74 1.19 3.96 11.67
C GLY A 74 1.70 5.26 11.05
N SER A 75 1.57 6.34 11.81
CA SER A 75 2.14 7.64 11.43
C SER A 75 3.57 7.78 11.95
N GLN A 76 4.30 8.80 11.51
CA GLN A 76 5.71 9.04 11.90
C GLN A 76 5.92 9.16 13.43
N SER A 77 4.84 9.38 14.19
CA SER A 77 4.86 9.49 15.66
C SER A 77 4.72 8.17 16.41
N PHE A 78 4.55 7.03 15.72
CA PHE A 78 4.36 5.72 16.35
C PHE A 78 5.71 5.06 16.62
N GLN A 79 6.00 4.81 17.89
CA GLN A 79 7.18 4.05 18.34
C GLN A 79 6.71 2.71 18.89
N PHE A 80 6.67 1.66 18.06
CA PHE A 80 6.39 0.31 18.55
C PHE A 80 7.59 -0.20 19.37
N ALA A 81 7.30 -0.98 20.42
CA ALA A 81 8.32 -1.59 21.29
C ALA A 81 9.11 -2.72 20.59
N THR A 82 8.63 -3.21 19.46
CA THR A 82 9.33 -4.15 18.59
C THR A 82 10.50 -3.45 17.90
N ARG A 83 11.68 -4.06 18.00
CA ARG A 83 12.99 -3.56 17.54
C ARG A 83 12.95 -2.82 16.22
N ALA A 84 13.82 -1.81 16.11
CA ALA A 84 14.21 -1.10 14.88
C ALA A 84 13.96 -1.93 13.62
N SER A 85 12.93 -1.57 12.86
CA SER A 85 12.61 -2.19 11.60
C SER A 85 13.57 -1.66 10.54
N GLU A 86 14.78 -2.21 10.50
CA GLU A 86 15.74 -2.02 9.42
C GLU A 86 15.19 -2.74 8.18
N SER A 87 14.30 -2.07 7.43
CA SER A 87 14.03 -2.51 6.06
C SER A 87 15.35 -2.36 5.30
N ALA A 88 16.06 -3.48 5.10
CA ALA A 88 17.36 -3.49 4.44
C ALA A 88 17.34 -2.89 3.03
N LEU A 89 16.15 -2.74 2.41
CA LEU A 89 16.00 -2.02 1.14
C LEU A 89 15.83 -0.51 1.33
N ALA A 90 15.22 -0.06 2.42
CA ALA A 90 14.96 1.36 2.67
C ALA A 90 16.24 2.19 2.76
N ASP A 91 17.30 1.66 3.37
CA ASP A 91 18.62 2.33 3.46
C ASP A 91 19.29 2.55 2.10
N HIS A 92 18.80 1.87 1.07
CA HIS A 92 19.30 1.93 -0.29
C HIS A 92 18.30 2.64 -1.22
N LEU A 93 17.12 3.02 -0.72
CA LEU A 93 16.10 3.67 -1.50
C LEU A 93 16.26 5.19 -1.42
N VAL A 94 16.35 5.83 -2.58
CA VAL A 94 16.37 7.29 -2.73
C VAL A 94 15.00 7.74 -3.21
N VAL A 95 14.33 8.57 -2.41
CA VAL A 95 13.01 9.13 -2.72
C VAL A 95 13.17 10.50 -3.36
N GLY A 96 12.69 10.64 -4.60
CA GLY A 96 12.57 11.88 -5.32
C GLY A 96 11.35 12.67 -4.87
N TRP A 97 11.53 13.68 -4.03
CA TRP A 97 10.44 14.50 -3.51
C TRP A 97 9.93 15.54 -4.53
N GLY A 98 8.63 15.84 -4.43
CA GLY A 98 7.99 16.98 -5.07
C GLY A 98 8.23 18.29 -4.31
N LEU A 99 7.63 19.38 -4.79
CA LEU A 99 7.82 20.73 -4.23
C LEU A 99 7.05 20.96 -2.92
N LYS A 100 5.99 20.17 -2.68
CA LYS A 100 5.14 20.30 -1.49
C LYS A 100 5.43 19.17 -0.53
N LYS A 101 5.36 19.46 0.77
CA LYS A 101 5.38 18.44 1.83
C LYS A 101 3.95 18.03 2.18
N PRO A 102 3.70 16.74 2.48
CA PRO A 102 2.39 16.30 2.97
C PRO A 102 2.11 16.91 4.34
N ARG A 103 0.84 17.28 4.60
CA ARG A 103 0.40 17.79 5.91
C ARG A 103 0.26 16.69 6.95
N THR A 104 0.00 15.47 6.49
CA THR A 104 -0.16 14.27 7.30
C THR A 104 0.26 13.07 6.46
N GLY A 105 0.54 11.96 7.11
CA GLY A 105 0.79 10.73 6.38
C GLY A 105 0.59 9.51 7.25
N PHE A 106 0.47 8.38 6.59
CA PHE A 106 0.25 7.11 7.24
C PHE A 106 0.74 5.96 6.34
N PHE A 107 1.48 5.03 6.93
CA PHE A 107 1.77 3.74 6.32
C PHE A 107 0.87 2.69 6.98
N LEU A 108 0.17 1.88 6.19
CA LEU A 108 -0.74 0.88 6.71
C LEU A 108 -0.51 -0.46 6.03
N ARG A 109 -0.32 -1.50 6.84
CA ARG A 109 -0.31 -2.90 6.42
C ARG A 109 -1.49 -3.60 7.07
N ALA A 110 -2.25 -4.36 6.30
CA ALA A 110 -3.41 -5.06 6.86
C ALA A 110 -3.01 -6.06 7.96
N GLU A 111 -1.87 -6.75 7.82
CA GLU A 111 -1.37 -7.71 8.81
C GLU A 111 -0.87 -7.06 10.12
N SER A 112 -0.25 -5.88 10.04
CA SER A 112 0.25 -5.13 11.20
C SER A 112 -0.80 -4.18 11.81
N TYR A 113 -2.04 -4.16 11.29
CA TYR A 113 -3.10 -3.30 11.81
C TYR A 113 -3.31 -3.48 13.32
N TYR A 114 -3.17 -4.70 13.83
CA TYR A 114 -3.28 -4.98 15.26
C TYR A 114 -2.19 -4.31 16.08
N ASN A 115 -0.94 -4.31 15.60
CA ASN A 115 0.14 -3.60 16.26
C ASN A 115 -0.18 -2.09 16.36
N VAL A 116 -0.70 -1.51 15.27
CA VAL A 116 -1.15 -0.12 15.21
C VAL A 116 -2.31 0.16 16.18
N ALA A 117 -3.33 -0.70 16.20
CA ALA A 117 -4.48 -0.60 17.08
C ALA A 117 -4.09 -0.68 18.56
N THR A 118 -3.28 -1.66 18.93
CA THR A 118 -2.78 -1.84 20.28
C THR A 118 -1.90 -0.66 20.71
N GLU A 119 -1.06 -0.11 19.83
CA GLU A 119 -0.27 1.10 20.16
C GLU A 119 -1.15 2.35 20.27
N ILE A 120 -2.25 2.46 19.51
CA ILE A 120 -3.22 3.55 19.69
C ILE A 120 -3.84 3.50 21.08
N GLU A 121 -4.28 2.33 21.53
CA GLU A 121 -4.84 2.17 22.88
C GLU A 121 -3.80 2.48 23.94
N ARG A 122 -2.58 1.97 23.79
CA ARG A 122 -1.49 2.26 24.72
C ARG A 122 -1.20 3.76 24.79
N LEU A 123 -1.16 4.45 23.65
CA LEU A 123 -0.94 5.89 23.58
C LEU A 123 -2.12 6.71 24.11
N ASP A 124 -3.36 6.21 23.98
CA ASP A 124 -4.56 6.81 24.55
C ASP A 124 -4.55 6.70 26.08
N GLU A 125 -4.10 5.57 26.62
CA GLU A 125 -3.97 5.33 28.07
C GLU A 125 -2.89 6.21 28.73
N ILE A 126 -1.76 6.44 28.05
CA ILE A 126 -0.60 7.15 28.62
C ILE A 126 -0.48 8.61 28.14
N GLY A 127 -1.25 9.01 27.13
CA GLY A 127 -1.16 10.29 26.46
C GLY A 127 -1.94 11.42 27.15
N PRO A 128 -1.56 12.69 26.92
CA PRO A 128 -2.26 13.84 27.52
C PRO A 128 -3.62 14.16 26.87
N ALA A 129 -3.95 13.56 25.72
CA ALA A 129 -5.20 13.80 24.99
C ALA A 129 -5.73 12.51 24.36
N PRO A 130 -7.08 12.30 24.31
CA PRO A 130 -7.66 11.10 23.72
C PRO A 130 -7.38 11.03 22.21
N LEU A 131 -6.78 9.93 21.79
CA LEU A 131 -6.54 9.54 20.41
C LEU A 131 -7.72 8.75 19.82
N LEU A 132 -8.48 7.99 20.63
CA LEU A 132 -9.62 7.18 20.18
C LEU A 132 -10.63 7.93 19.27
N PRO A 133 -10.98 9.21 19.51
CA PRO A 133 -11.87 9.96 18.61
C PRO A 133 -11.34 10.10 17.17
N ALA A 134 -10.02 10.15 16.98
CA ALA A 134 -9.39 10.20 15.67
C ALA A 134 -9.40 8.84 14.93
N TYR A 135 -9.86 7.78 15.61
CA TYR A 135 -9.90 6.39 15.13
C TYR A 135 -11.31 5.76 15.24
N GLY A 136 -12.37 6.58 15.36
CA GLY A 136 -13.76 6.09 15.36
C GLY A 136 -14.40 5.96 16.75
N GLY A 137 -13.70 6.36 17.82
CA GLY A 137 -14.26 6.58 19.15
C GLY A 137 -14.61 5.34 19.97
N VAL A 138 -14.31 4.14 19.46
CA VAL A 138 -14.51 2.84 20.14
C VAL A 138 -13.21 2.05 19.98
N SER A 139 -12.88 1.20 20.95
CA SER A 139 -11.69 0.34 20.88
C SER A 139 -11.67 -0.43 19.55
N PRO A 140 -10.55 -0.40 18.79
CA PRO A 140 -10.40 -1.20 17.58
C PRO A 140 -10.56 -2.72 17.81
N HIS A 141 -10.42 -3.20 19.06
CA HIS A 141 -10.60 -4.61 19.44
C HIS A 141 -12.07 -5.01 19.67
N GLU A 142 -12.99 -4.05 19.76
CA GLU A 142 -14.42 -4.29 19.93
C GLU A 142 -15.22 -4.30 18.61
N ARG A 143 -14.55 -4.10 17.46
CA ARG A 143 -15.14 -4.10 16.12
C ARG A 143 -14.58 -5.23 15.25
N SER A 144 -15.28 -5.54 14.14
CA SER A 144 -14.74 -6.48 13.17
C SER A 144 -13.51 -5.89 12.47
N HIS A 145 -12.58 -6.75 12.01
CA HIS A 145 -11.30 -6.32 11.43
C HIS A 145 -11.48 -5.29 10.30
N GLY A 146 -12.50 -5.50 9.45
CA GLY A 146 -12.79 -4.61 8.33
C GLY A 146 -13.45 -3.28 8.72
N GLU A 147 -14.21 -3.24 9.82
CA GLU A 147 -14.83 -2.00 10.32
C GLU A 147 -13.77 -1.07 10.90
N SER A 148 -12.91 -1.59 11.79
CA SER A 148 -11.84 -0.78 12.40
C SER A 148 -10.85 -0.24 11.35
N PHE A 149 -10.60 -1.01 10.28
CA PHE A 149 -9.83 -0.56 9.12
C PHE A 149 -10.50 0.61 8.39
N LEU A 150 -11.79 0.48 8.11
CA LEU A 150 -12.57 1.53 7.44
C LEU A 150 -12.64 2.80 8.29
N ASP A 151 -12.77 2.67 9.61
CA ASP A 151 -12.74 3.81 10.53
C ASP A 151 -11.41 4.54 10.50
N LEU A 152 -10.29 3.81 10.47
CA LEU A 152 -8.97 4.41 10.37
C LEU A 152 -8.83 5.24 9.08
N ILE A 153 -9.19 4.69 7.92
CA ILE A 153 -9.13 5.46 6.65
C ILE A 153 -10.15 6.61 6.64
N THR A 154 -11.29 6.46 7.30
CA THR A 154 -12.32 7.50 7.33
C THR A 154 -11.93 8.68 8.22
N HIS A 155 -11.41 8.40 9.41
CA HIS A 155 -11.19 9.41 10.46
C HIS A 155 -9.74 9.89 10.55
N ARG A 156 -8.75 9.00 10.38
CA ARG A 156 -7.33 9.35 10.51
C ARG A 156 -6.76 9.97 9.24
N PHE A 157 -7.28 9.60 8.07
CA PHE A 157 -6.79 10.15 6.81
C PHE A 157 -7.52 11.46 6.52
N GLY A 158 -6.74 12.48 6.20
CA GLY A 158 -7.16 13.85 5.96
C GLY A 158 -6.55 14.44 4.68
N PRO A 159 -6.92 15.68 4.33
CA PRO A 159 -6.52 16.32 3.09
C PRO A 159 -5.01 16.55 3.00
N GLN A 160 -4.48 16.63 1.78
CA GLN A 160 -3.06 16.88 1.49
C GLN A 160 -2.12 15.88 2.20
N GLY A 161 -2.55 14.62 2.29
CA GLY A 161 -1.81 13.56 2.95
C GLY A 161 -1.04 12.65 1.99
N LEU A 162 0.04 12.04 2.49
CA LEU A 162 0.74 10.95 1.82
C LEU A 162 0.37 9.61 2.48
N TYR A 163 -0.27 8.74 1.73
CA TYR A 163 -0.76 7.46 2.22
C TYR A 163 -0.12 6.31 1.46
N ILE A 164 0.50 5.40 2.20
CA ILE A 164 1.13 4.20 1.65
C ILE A 164 0.40 3.01 2.24
N LEU A 165 -0.15 2.13 1.39
CA LEU A 165 -0.97 1.01 1.84
C LEU A 165 -0.44 -0.31 1.24
N ASP A 166 -0.36 -1.35 2.07
CA ASP A 166 0.02 -2.70 1.69
C ASP A 166 -1.15 -3.65 1.93
N GLU A 167 -1.71 -4.17 0.84
CA GLU A 167 -2.84 -5.11 0.80
C GLU A 167 -4.03 -4.70 1.68
N PRO A 168 -4.55 -3.46 1.52
CA PRO A 168 -5.64 -2.93 2.36
C PRO A 168 -6.93 -3.77 2.29
N GLU A 169 -7.13 -4.54 1.23
CA GLU A 169 -8.28 -5.43 1.05
C GLU A 169 -8.27 -6.68 1.92
N ALA A 170 -7.13 -7.09 2.51
CA ALA A 170 -7.02 -8.37 3.21
C ALA A 170 -7.97 -8.48 4.41
N ALA A 171 -8.33 -7.35 5.01
CA ALA A 171 -9.29 -7.26 6.12
C ALA A 171 -10.72 -6.91 5.68
N LEU A 172 -10.99 -6.73 4.37
CA LEU A 172 -12.21 -6.11 3.87
C LEU A 172 -13.10 -7.07 3.08
N SER A 173 -14.41 -6.88 3.25
CA SER A 173 -15.40 -7.41 2.31
C SER A 173 -15.37 -6.62 0.99
N VAL A 174 -16.03 -7.15 -0.05
CA VAL A 174 -16.26 -6.43 -1.33
C VAL A 174 -16.83 -5.03 -1.11
N ARG A 175 -17.81 -4.90 -0.21
CA ARG A 175 -18.41 -3.59 0.13
C ARG A 175 -17.41 -2.68 0.85
N GLY A 176 -16.57 -3.25 1.72
CA GLY A 176 -15.48 -2.53 2.38
C GLY A 176 -14.48 -1.96 1.36
N CYS A 177 -14.05 -2.76 0.38
CA CYS A 177 -13.19 -2.30 -0.71
C CYS A 177 -13.82 -1.14 -1.50
N MET A 178 -15.13 -1.20 -1.79
CA MET A 178 -15.84 -0.10 -2.46
C MET A 178 -15.89 1.17 -1.61
N ALA A 179 -16.09 1.05 -0.29
CA ALA A 179 -16.07 2.19 0.63
C ALA A 179 -14.67 2.83 0.71
N VAL A 180 -13.61 2.02 0.78
CA VAL A 180 -12.22 2.49 0.72
C VAL A 180 -11.92 3.19 -0.60
N LEU A 181 -12.36 2.63 -1.73
CA LEU A 181 -12.19 3.25 -3.05
C LEU A 181 -12.86 4.63 -3.12
N ALA A 182 -14.09 4.77 -2.60
CA ALA A 182 -14.77 6.05 -2.51
C ALA A 182 -13.99 7.06 -1.66
N ARG A 183 -13.48 6.62 -0.51
CA ARG A 183 -12.71 7.48 0.41
C ARG A 183 -11.36 7.92 -0.18
N ILE A 184 -10.65 7.04 -0.87
CA ILE A 184 -9.43 7.38 -1.62
C ILE A 184 -9.75 8.45 -2.67
N ALA A 185 -10.82 8.27 -3.46
CA ALA A 185 -11.21 9.23 -4.48
C ALA A 185 -11.47 10.63 -3.89
N ASP A 186 -12.11 10.72 -2.73
CA ASP A 186 -12.35 11.99 -2.04
C ASP A 186 -11.05 12.65 -1.56
N LEU A 187 -10.16 11.88 -0.94
CA LEU A 187 -8.87 12.38 -0.42
C LEU A 187 -7.94 12.84 -1.55
N VAL A 188 -7.98 12.17 -2.70
CA VAL A 188 -7.27 12.57 -3.92
C VAL A 188 -7.78 13.92 -4.44
N ARG A 189 -9.09 14.16 -4.46
CA ARG A 189 -9.65 15.48 -4.81
C ARG A 189 -9.19 16.58 -3.84
N GLN A 190 -8.88 16.19 -2.60
CA GLN A 190 -8.35 17.07 -1.56
C GLN A 190 -6.81 17.18 -1.57
N GLY A 191 -6.16 16.70 -2.64
CA GLY A 191 -4.72 16.86 -2.86
C GLY A 191 -3.84 15.84 -2.14
N SER A 192 -4.41 14.69 -1.77
CA SER A 192 -3.63 13.57 -1.20
C SER A 192 -3.03 12.69 -2.29
N GLN A 193 -1.92 12.03 -1.97
CA GLN A 193 -1.26 11.04 -2.83
C GLN A 193 -1.29 9.67 -2.17
N PHE A 194 -1.53 8.64 -2.98
CA PHE A 194 -1.57 7.24 -2.57
C PHE A 194 -0.58 6.38 -3.36
N VAL A 195 0.11 5.50 -2.65
CA VAL A 195 0.90 4.40 -3.22
C VAL A 195 0.42 3.11 -2.57
N ILE A 196 -0.17 2.20 -3.34
CA ILE A 196 -0.92 1.06 -2.80
C ILE A 196 -0.46 -0.23 -3.47
N ALA A 197 0.07 -1.20 -2.71
CA ALA A 197 0.15 -2.58 -3.18
C ALA A 197 -1.20 -3.26 -2.97
N THR A 198 -1.72 -3.92 -3.99
CA THR A 198 -3.02 -4.60 -3.93
C THR A 198 -3.12 -5.72 -4.96
N HIS A 199 -3.90 -6.73 -4.61
CA HIS A 199 -4.41 -7.79 -5.47
C HIS A 199 -5.90 -7.60 -5.79
N SER A 200 -6.56 -6.56 -5.25
CA SER A 200 -8.00 -6.35 -5.38
C SER A 200 -8.39 -5.72 -6.73
N PRO A 201 -9.12 -6.44 -7.62
CA PRO A 201 -9.67 -5.84 -8.84
C PRO A 201 -10.59 -4.66 -8.54
N ILE A 202 -11.26 -4.67 -7.37
CA ILE A 202 -12.18 -3.61 -6.97
C ILE A 202 -11.41 -2.30 -6.74
N LEU A 203 -10.28 -2.34 -6.04
CA LEU A 203 -9.49 -1.13 -5.77
C LEU A 203 -8.84 -0.58 -7.05
N LEU A 204 -8.38 -1.46 -7.94
CA LEU A 204 -7.78 -1.09 -9.22
C LEU A 204 -8.73 -0.35 -10.16
N ALA A 205 -10.04 -0.47 -9.95
CA ALA A 205 -11.06 0.19 -10.76
C ALA A 205 -11.12 1.73 -10.57
N LEU A 206 -10.30 2.32 -9.70
CA LEU A 206 -10.32 3.75 -9.43
C LEU A 206 -9.94 4.57 -10.68
N PRO A 207 -10.84 5.42 -11.21
CA PRO A 207 -10.60 6.11 -12.48
C PRO A 207 -9.44 7.12 -12.43
N GLY A 208 -8.48 6.96 -13.34
CA GLY A 208 -7.31 7.83 -13.47
C GLY A 208 -6.15 7.47 -12.54
N ALA A 209 -6.24 6.34 -11.83
CA ALA A 209 -5.09 5.75 -11.15
C ALA A 209 -4.08 5.20 -12.16
N THR A 210 -2.80 5.23 -11.79
CA THR A 210 -1.74 4.51 -12.52
C THR A 210 -1.59 3.12 -11.93
N ILE A 211 -1.60 2.09 -12.76
CA ILE A 211 -1.36 0.70 -12.35
C ILE A 211 0.00 0.29 -12.89
N LEU A 212 0.86 -0.15 -11.98
CA LEU A 212 2.20 -0.66 -12.26
C LEU A 212 2.22 -2.15 -11.90
N GLN A 213 2.40 -2.98 -12.92
CA GLN A 213 2.53 -4.42 -12.78
C GLN A 213 4.00 -4.79 -12.60
N LEU A 214 4.29 -5.51 -11.52
CA LEU A 214 5.58 -6.10 -11.19
C LEU A 214 5.55 -7.56 -11.63
N ASP A 215 6.40 -7.90 -12.57
CA ASP A 215 6.58 -9.25 -13.08
C ASP A 215 8.08 -9.65 -13.04
N GLY A 216 8.41 -10.82 -13.59
CA GLY A 216 9.79 -11.28 -13.67
C GLY A 216 10.68 -10.44 -14.61
N ASP A 217 10.07 -9.74 -15.56
CA ASP A 217 10.77 -8.95 -16.58
C ASP A 217 10.99 -7.50 -16.13
N GLY A 218 10.21 -7.02 -15.16
CA GLY A 218 10.40 -5.72 -14.54
C GLY A 218 9.13 -5.08 -14.02
N VAL A 219 9.01 -3.77 -14.27
CA VAL A 219 7.83 -2.98 -13.93
C VAL A 219 7.27 -2.34 -15.18
N ALA A 220 5.98 -2.57 -15.45
CA ALA A 220 5.27 -2.03 -16.60
C ALA A 220 3.98 -1.32 -16.17
N SER A 221 3.65 -0.20 -16.82
CA SER A 221 2.33 0.41 -16.65
C SER A 221 1.29 -0.30 -17.50
N VAL A 222 0.15 -0.66 -16.90
CA VAL A 222 -0.92 -1.42 -17.56
C VAL A 222 -2.26 -0.71 -17.38
N ALA A 223 -3.19 -0.97 -18.32
CA ALA A 223 -4.58 -0.54 -18.16
C ALA A 223 -5.30 -1.44 -17.15
N TYR A 224 -6.46 -0.98 -16.65
CA TYR A 224 -7.26 -1.74 -15.69
C TYR A 224 -7.64 -3.12 -16.21
N ASP A 225 -8.14 -3.23 -17.44
CA ASP A 225 -8.60 -4.51 -17.99
C ASP A 225 -7.47 -5.50 -18.28
N ASP A 226 -6.23 -5.01 -18.37
CA ASP A 226 -5.01 -5.81 -18.64
C ASP A 226 -4.22 -6.15 -17.34
N ALA A 227 -4.60 -5.58 -16.20
CA ALA A 227 -3.92 -5.83 -14.95
C ALA A 227 -4.17 -7.27 -14.49
N LEU A 228 -3.10 -8.01 -14.16
CA LEU A 228 -3.14 -9.44 -13.85
C LEU A 228 -4.26 -9.84 -12.86
N PRO A 229 -4.47 -9.16 -11.71
CA PRO A 229 -5.56 -9.52 -10.80
C PRO A 229 -6.95 -9.38 -11.42
N VAL A 230 -7.14 -8.39 -12.30
CA VAL A 230 -8.41 -8.13 -13.00
C VAL A 230 -8.67 -9.23 -14.02
N THR A 231 -7.68 -9.55 -14.86
CA THR A 231 -7.80 -10.60 -15.88
C THR A 231 -8.07 -11.95 -15.25
N LEU A 232 -7.25 -12.38 -14.28
CA LEU A 232 -7.42 -13.68 -13.61
C LEU A 232 -8.78 -13.81 -12.92
N THR A 233 -9.19 -12.78 -12.18
CA THR A 233 -10.48 -12.81 -11.47
C THR A 233 -11.64 -12.88 -12.46
N ARG A 234 -11.59 -12.09 -13.54
CA ARG A 234 -12.63 -12.08 -14.57
C ARG A 234 -12.76 -13.43 -15.26
N GLU A 235 -11.63 -14.01 -15.68
CA GLU A 235 -11.64 -15.32 -16.34
C GLU A 235 -12.19 -16.42 -15.43
N PHE A 236 -11.76 -16.44 -14.16
CA PHE A 236 -12.28 -17.39 -13.17
C PHE A 236 -13.80 -17.24 -12.99
N LEU A 237 -14.28 -16.01 -12.76
CA LEU A 237 -15.72 -15.74 -12.54
C LEU A 237 -16.58 -16.01 -13.79
N THR A 238 -16.00 -15.94 -14.99
CA THR A 238 -16.72 -16.21 -16.25
C THR A 238 -16.95 -17.72 -16.44
N SER A 239 -16.08 -18.58 -15.91
CA SER A 239 -16.20 -20.04 -16.07
C SER A 239 -15.56 -20.81 -14.91
N PRO A 240 -16.09 -20.74 -13.68
CA PRO A 240 -15.46 -21.36 -12.51
C PRO A 240 -15.25 -22.87 -12.67
N GLU A 241 -16.20 -23.57 -13.28
CA GLU A 241 -16.17 -25.03 -13.44
C GLU A 241 -15.02 -25.50 -14.35
N ARG A 242 -14.55 -24.64 -15.28
CA ARG A 242 -13.38 -24.96 -16.10
C ARG A 242 -12.11 -24.97 -15.25
N TYR A 243 -11.93 -23.95 -14.42
CA TYR A 243 -10.78 -23.85 -13.52
C TYR A 243 -10.82 -24.95 -12.45
N LEU A 244 -11.97 -25.16 -11.81
CA LEU A 244 -12.13 -26.17 -10.77
C LEU A 244 -11.87 -27.59 -11.29
N ARG A 245 -12.25 -27.92 -12.53
CA ARG A 245 -11.92 -29.22 -13.12
C ARG A 245 -10.42 -29.45 -13.25
N HIS A 246 -9.63 -28.44 -13.58
CA HIS A 246 -8.17 -28.58 -13.67
C HIS A 246 -7.49 -28.55 -12.29
N LEU A 247 -7.99 -27.72 -11.36
CA LEU A 247 -7.41 -27.57 -10.02
C LEU A 247 -7.74 -28.73 -9.07
N LEU A 248 -8.89 -29.38 -9.28
CA LEU A 248 -9.38 -30.48 -8.44
C LEU A 248 -9.33 -31.83 -9.16
N ALA A 249 -8.82 -31.90 -10.38
CA ALA A 249 -8.46 -33.17 -10.97
C ALA A 249 -7.30 -33.75 -10.16
N GLU A 250 -7.57 -34.79 -9.38
CA GLU A 250 -6.53 -35.63 -8.82
C GLU A 250 -5.70 -36.17 -9.99
N ASP A 251 -4.38 -36.06 -9.91
CA ASP A 251 -3.47 -36.79 -10.80
C ASP A 251 -3.78 -38.29 -10.64
N VAL A 252 -4.55 -38.86 -11.57
CA VAL A 252 -4.81 -40.30 -11.66
C VAL A 252 -3.55 -41.03 -12.12
#